data_AF-A0A6I6UID7-F1
#
_entry.id   AF-A0A6I6UID7-F1
#
_cell.length_a   1.000
_cell.length_b   1.000
_cell.length_c   1.000
_cell.angle_alpha   90.00
_cell.angle_beta   90.00
_cell.angle_gamma   90.00
#
_symmetry.space_group_name_H-M   'P 1'
#
loop_
_entity.id
_entity.type
_entity.pdbx_description
1 polymer ?
#
loop_
_entity_poly.entity_id
_entity_poly.type
_entity_poly.pdbx_seq_one_letter_code
_entity_poly.pdbx_strand_id
1 'polypeptide(L)' 'MNRWYFPFVVGIIIFMFLFLLGDYEMGLILTLSGGFTLGFFLMYWFNRGSNKGEGRR' A
#
# COMPACT_ATOMS: atom_id res chain seq x y z
N MET A 1 16.73 0.82 2.97
CA MET A 1 15.55 1.72 3.03
C MET A 1 14.50 1.09 3.93
N ASN A 2 13.93 1.84 4.87
CA ASN A 2 12.94 1.35 5.83
C ASN A 2 11.74 0.74 5.06
N ARG A 3 11.61 -0.59 5.01
CA ARG A 3 10.62 -1.31 4.17
C ARG A 3 9.16 -0.86 4.36
N TRP A 4 8.88 -0.14 5.45
CA TRP A 4 7.61 0.51 5.73
C TRP A 4 7.20 1.61 4.74
N TYR A 5 8.12 2.21 4.01
CA TYR A 5 7.77 3.21 2.98
C TYR A 5 7.16 2.59 1.73
N PHE A 6 7.38 1.30 1.47
CA PHE A 6 6.88 0.61 0.28
C PHE A 6 5.36 0.74 0.07
N PRO A 7 4.49 0.41 1.04
CA PRO A 7 3.05 0.56 0.87
C PRO A 7 2.61 2.01 0.59
N PHE A 8 3.26 2.99 1.22
CA PHE A 8 2.96 4.40 0.98
C PHE A 8 3.37 4.85 -0.43
N VAL A 9 4.53 4.41 -0.91
CA VAL A 9 5.00 4.72 -2.27
C VAL A 9 4.05 4.15 -3.32
N VAL A 10 3.61 2.90 -3.15
CA VAL A 10 2.63 2.27 -4.05
C VAL A 10 1.31 3.05 -4.06
N GLY A 11 0.82 3.43 -2.88
CA GLY A 11 -0.37 4.27 -2.73
C GLY A 11 -0.30 5.59 -3.48
N ILE A 12 0.82 6.31 -3.33
CA ILE A 12 1.06 7.60 -3.98
C ILE A 12 1.12 7.44 -5.50
N ILE A 13 1.80 6.42 -6.02
CA ILE A 13 1.88 6.18 -7.47
C ILE A 13 0.50 5.93 -8.06
N ILE A 14 -0.32 5.08 -7.42
CA ILE A 14 -1.68 4.78 -7.85
C ILE A 14 -2.55 6.04 -7.81
N PHE A 15 -2.44 6.83 -6.73
CA PHE A 15 -3.15 8.10 -6.62
C PHE A 15 -2.78 9.05 -7.76
N MET A 16 -1.48 9.26 -8.01
CA MET A 16 -1.04 10.16 -9.08
C MET A 16 -1.51 9.69 -10.45
N PHE A 17 -1.46 8.38 -10.73
CA PHE A 17 -1.91 7.82 -12.00
C PHE A 17 -3.42 8.06 -12.22
N LEU A 18 -4.24 7.75 -11.21
CA LEU A 18 -5.70 7.93 -11.27
C LEU A 18 -6.09 9.42 -11.31
N PHE A 19 -5.35 10.27 -10.60
CA PHE A 19 -5.57 11.71 -10.59
C PHE A 19 -5.22 12.34 -11.95
N LEU A 20 -4.12 11.92 -12.58
CA LEU A 20 -3.71 12.41 -13.90
C LEU A 20 -4.65 11.96 -15.02
N LEU A 21 -5.32 10.81 -14.87
CA LEU A 21 -6.36 10.38 -15.81
C LEU A 21 -7.56 11.34 -15.81
N GLY A 22 -7.83 12.05 -14.71
CA GLY A 22 -8.84 13.11 -14.62
C GLY A 22 -10.31 12.66 -14.76
N ASP A 23 -10.56 11.41 -15.17
CA ASP A 23 -11.90 10.87 -15.44
C ASP A 23 -12.59 10.23 -14.21
N TYR A 24 -11.90 10.14 -13.08
CA TYR A 24 -12.43 9.49 -11.88
C TYR A 24 -12.85 10.50 -10.80
N GLU A 25 -13.96 10.21 -10.13
CA GLU A 25 -14.39 10.99 -8.97
C GLU A 25 -13.33 10.94 -7.86
N MET A 26 -13.10 12.09 -7.21
CA MET A 26 -12.06 12.19 -6.18
C MET A 26 -12.24 11.19 -5.03
N GLY A 27 -13.49 10.88 -4.68
CA GLY A 27 -13.82 9.85 -3.69
C GLY A 27 -13.38 8.44 -4.10
N LEU A 28 -13.55 8.08 -5.38
CA LEU A 28 -13.09 6.80 -5.92
C LEU A 28 -11.55 6.73 -5.94
N ILE A 29 -10.89 7.80 -6.37
CA ILE A 29 -9.43 7.89 -6.39
C ILE A 29 -8.86 7.67 -4.98
N LEU A 30 -9.40 8.37 -3.99
CA LEU A 30 -8.98 8.25 -2.59
C LEU A 30 -9.26 6.86 -2.01
N THR A 31 -10.43 6.30 -2.30
CA THR A 31 -10.82 4.97 -1.80
C THR A 31 -9.92 3.87 -2.38
N LEU A 32 -9.63 3.92 -3.69
CA LEU A 32 -8.76 2.96 -4.34
C LEU A 32 -7.31 3.10 -3.87
N SER A 33 -6.74 4.31 -3.94
CA SER A 33 -5.34 4.55 -3.51
C SER A 33 -5.13 4.25 -2.03
N GLY A 34 -6.06 4.67 -1.17
CA GLY A 34 -6.06 4.35 0.26
C GLY A 34 -6.22 2.86 0.52
N GLY A 35 -7.13 2.19 -0.20
CA GLY A 35 -7.35 0.75 -0.12
C GLY A 35 -6.12 -0.07 -0.49
N PHE A 36 -5.45 0.28 -1.60
CA PHE A 36 -4.18 -0.36 -1.97
C PHE A 36 -3.09 -0.11 -0.94
N THR A 37 -2.94 1.12 -0.45
CA THR A 37 -1.98 1.46 0.60
C THR A 37 -2.20 0.60 1.85
N LEU A 38 -3.45 0.52 2.31
CA LEU A 38 -3.84 -0.26 3.48
C LEU A 38 -3.64 -1.76 3.26
N GLY A 39 -4.00 -2.29 2.08
CA GLY A 39 -3.82 -3.70 1.74
C GLY A 39 -2.35 -4.12 1.76
N PHE A 40 -1.47 -3.35 1.13
CA PHE A 40 -0.02 -3.61 1.17
C PHE A 40 0.56 -3.40 2.56
N PHE A 41 0.08 -2.39 3.30
CA PHE A 41 0.50 -2.16 4.68
C PHE A 41 0.15 -3.35 5.58
N LEU A 42 -1.07 -3.87 5.48
CA LEU A 42 -1.54 -5.04 6.22
C LEU A 42 -0.78 -6.30 5.82
N MET A 43 -0.59 -6.55 4.52
CA MET A 43 0.23 -7.66 4.03
C MET A 43 1.65 -7.60 4.61
N TYR A 44 2.25 -6.42 4.63
CA TYR A 44 3.57 -6.21 5.20
C TYR A 44 3.58 -6.42 6.73
N TRP A 45 2.55 -5.95 7.42
CA TRP A 45 2.37 -6.13 8.87
C TRP A 45 2.25 -7.62 9.24
N PHE A 46 1.37 -8.36 8.56
CA PHE A 46 1.17 -9.78 8.78
C PHE A 46 2.43 -10.61 8.43
N ASN A 47 3.10 -10.29 7.31
CA ASN A 47 4.37 -10.94 6.95
C ASN A 47 5.51 -10.65 7.94
N ARG A 48 5.44 -9.53 8.69
CA ARG A 48 6.39 -9.22 9.76
C ARG A 48 6.15 -10.06 11.01
N GLY A 49 4.90 -10.42 11.28
CA GLY A 49 4.53 -11.37 12.33
C GLY A 49 4.94 -12.81 11.98
N SER A 50 4.76 -13.21 10.73
CA SER A 50 5.13 -14.55 10.24
C SER A 50 6.64 -14.83 10.32
N ASN A 51 7.48 -13.83 10.01
CA ASN A 51 8.93 -13.96 10.08
C ASN A 51 9.50 -14.11 11.52
N LYS A 52 8.70 -13.92 12.57
CA LYS A 52 9.12 -14.24 13.95
C LYS A 52 8.98 -15.73 14.28
N GLY A 53 8.26 -16.50 13.46
CA GLY A 53 8.14 -17.96 13.57
C GLY A 53 9.16 -18.75 12.74
N GLU A 54 9.72 -18.14 11.69
CA GLU A 54 10.63 -18.79 10.73
C GLU A 54 12.12 -18.62 11.06
N GLY A 55 12.45 -18.00 12.19
CA GLY A 55 13.81 -17.82 12.72
C GLY A 55 14.32 -18.95 13.63
N ARG A 56 13.73 -20.15 13.57
CA ARG A 56 14.35 -21.37 14.11
C ARG A 56 14.87 -22.24 12.97
N ARG A 57 15.94 -21.80 12.33
CA ARG A 57 16.93 -22.69 11.70
C ARG A 57 18.31 -22.14 11.98
#